data_AF-A0A2K3N5N0-F1
#
_entry.id   AF-A0A2K3N5N0-F1
#
_cell.length_a   1.000
_cell.length_b   1.000
_cell.length_c   1.000
_cell.angle_alpha   90.00
_cell.angle_beta   90.00
_cell.angle_gamma   90.00
#
_symmetry.space_group_name_H-M   'P 1'
#
loop_
_entity.id
_entity.type
_entity.pdbx_description
1 polymer ?
#
loop_
_entity_poly.entity_id
_entity_poly.type
_entity_poly.pdbx_seq_one_letter_code
_entity_poly.pdbx_strand_id
1 'polypeptide(L)'
;SRRSVMKQKELTLLLCLIWALTILYGEMFSYWLPPLFTCSWPHLKVQTKSESYQTDYVKVAVIADPQLMDKTSLPLPDKSLALELVKFYTDLNMRRSFFSSILPFKPDVILFLGDYFDGGPYLLDEEWQESLNRFKHIFGLNAQGKYTDKEVYYIPGNHDIGYETLHYAKPEVIRRYEETFGIRNYRFAVGKVDFIAVDAQTLDGHRQKNLTSQTWEFVKNISVDNVVRPRVLLTHIPLYRPDGTYCGPDRSSPIINQRIQRAAYDKTNDITYQNYVFEKTSKYLLDTIKPKLILSGHDHDQCTVTHQSKSGPVKEVRT
;
A
#
# COMPACT_ATOMS: atom_id res chain seq x y z
N SER A 1 -42.87 38.40 21.14
CA SER A 1 -41.86 37.47 20.62
C SER A 1 -42.51 36.48 19.67
N ARG A 2 -42.43 36.69 18.35
CA ARG A 2 -43.00 35.76 17.34
C ARG A 2 -41.87 34.88 16.83
N ARG A 3 -41.83 33.60 17.23
CA ARG A 3 -41.00 32.58 16.57
C ARG A 3 -41.60 32.30 15.19
N SER A 4 -40.87 32.64 14.13
CA SER A 4 -41.18 32.24 12.76
C SER A 4 -41.07 30.72 12.66
N VAL A 5 -42.21 30.03 12.60
CA VAL A 5 -42.25 28.60 12.29
C VAL A 5 -42.06 28.47 10.78
N MET A 6 -40.93 27.92 10.34
CA MET A 6 -40.68 27.62 8.93
C MET A 6 -41.81 26.76 8.37
N LYS A 7 -42.33 27.11 7.20
CA LYS A 7 -43.35 26.28 6.53
C LYS A 7 -42.69 24.98 6.06
N GLN A 8 -43.44 23.88 6.08
CA GLN A 8 -42.94 22.55 5.69
C GLN A 8 -42.21 22.55 4.34
N LYS A 9 -42.68 23.32 3.34
CA LYS A 9 -42.02 23.47 2.04
C LYS A 9 -40.65 24.16 2.12
N GLU A 10 -40.52 25.17 2.96
CA GLU A 10 -39.25 25.88 3.18
C GLU A 10 -38.25 24.96 3.88
N LEU A 11 -38.72 24.14 4.84
CA LEU A 11 -37.90 23.12 5.50
C LEU A 11 -37.43 22.04 4.52
N THR A 12 -38.31 21.51 3.67
CA THR A 12 -37.94 20.52 2.65
C THR A 12 -36.90 21.08 1.68
N LEU A 13 -37.09 22.30 1.17
CA LEU A 13 -36.12 22.94 0.28
C LEU A 13 -34.76 23.14 0.95
N LEU A 14 -34.76 23.59 2.22
CA LEU A 14 -33.52 23.74 2.98
C LEU A 14 -32.79 22.40 3.14
N LEU A 15 -33.50 21.32 3.49
CA LEU A 15 -32.90 20.00 3.64
C LEU A 15 -32.37 19.45 2.30
N CYS A 16 -33.09 19.65 1.20
CA CYS A 16 -32.62 19.28 -0.14
C CYS A 16 -31.38 20.06 -0.54
N LEU A 17 -31.32 21.36 -0.26
CA LEU A 17 -30.14 22.18 -0.52
C LEU A 17 -28.95 21.73 0.31
N ILE A 18 -29.13 21.49 1.61
CA ILE A 18 -28.08 20.96 2.49
C ILE A 18 -27.57 19.63 1.93
N TRP A 19 -28.47 18.71 1.59
CA TRP A 19 -28.10 17.40 1.04
C TRP A 19 -27.34 17.53 -0.28
N ALA A 20 -27.81 18.36 -1.21
CA ALA A 20 -27.12 18.61 -2.47
C ALA A 20 -25.74 19.23 -2.27
N LEU A 21 -25.61 20.18 -1.33
CA LEU A 21 -24.32 20.79 -0.97
C LEU A 21 -23.38 19.78 -0.30
N THR A 22 -23.89 18.89 0.55
CA THR A 22 -23.09 17.82 1.17
C THR A 22 -22.57 16.84 0.12
N ILE A 23 -23.41 16.42 -0.82
CA ILE A 23 -22.97 15.56 -1.94
C ILE A 23 -21.95 16.29 -2.80
N LEU A 24 -22.21 17.54 -3.18
CA LEU A 24 -21.29 18.33 -3.99
C LEU A 24 -19.94 18.49 -3.31
N TYR A 25 -19.94 18.73 -2.00
CA TYR A 25 -18.72 18.82 -1.21
C TYR A 25 -17.99 17.47 -1.15
N GLY A 26 -18.70 16.39 -0.78
CA GLY A 26 -18.11 15.06 -0.61
C GLY A 26 -17.61 14.43 -1.90
N GLU A 27 -18.28 14.67 -3.03
CA GLU A 27 -17.98 14.03 -4.32
C GLU A 27 -16.97 14.82 -5.16
N MET A 28 -16.82 16.13 -4.93
CA MET A 28 -15.99 17.01 -5.75
C MET A 28 -15.00 17.82 -4.92
N PHE A 29 -15.48 18.68 -4.03
CA PHE A 29 -14.60 19.64 -3.35
C PHE A 29 -13.63 19.02 -2.35
N SER A 30 -14.02 17.93 -1.68
CA SER A 30 -13.16 17.15 -0.77
C SER A 30 -11.87 16.67 -1.45
N TYR A 31 -11.90 16.40 -2.75
CA TYR A 31 -10.74 15.96 -3.53
C TYR A 31 -10.03 17.12 -4.26
N TRP A 32 -10.79 18.11 -4.74
CA TRP A 32 -10.22 19.19 -5.57
C TRP A 32 -9.55 20.30 -4.78
N LEU A 33 -10.04 20.59 -3.57
CA LEU A 33 -9.51 21.69 -2.76
C LEU A 33 -8.14 21.40 -2.13
N PRO A 34 -7.86 20.20 -1.58
CA PRO A 34 -6.61 19.98 -0.86
C PRO A 34 -5.33 20.23 -1.69
N PRO A 35 -5.22 19.78 -2.96
CA PRO A 35 -4.05 20.07 -3.79
C PRO A 35 -3.86 21.55 -4.13
N LEU A 36 -4.93 22.36 -4.07
CA LEU A 36 -4.88 23.78 -4.40
C LEU A 36 -4.48 24.65 -3.20
N PHE A 37 -4.82 24.24 -1.98
CA PHE A 37 -4.75 25.13 -0.82
C PHE A 37 -3.96 24.57 0.37
N THR A 38 -4.03 23.27 0.65
CA THR A 38 -3.51 22.69 1.92
C THR A 38 -2.31 21.78 1.73
N CYS A 39 -2.15 21.20 0.55
CA CYS A 39 -1.10 20.24 0.26
C CYS A 39 -0.16 20.83 -0.79
N SER A 40 1.07 21.14 -0.38
CA SER A 40 2.17 21.44 -1.31
C SER A 40 3.20 20.33 -1.23
N TRP A 41 3.81 19.96 -2.35
CA TRP A 41 5.00 19.15 -2.31
C TRP A 41 6.07 19.87 -1.47
N PRO A 42 6.74 19.22 -0.51
CA PRO A 42 7.72 19.88 0.32
C PRO A 42 8.83 20.46 -0.57
N HIS A 43 8.95 21.79 -0.59
CA HIS A 43 10.04 22.46 -1.26
C HIS A 43 11.30 22.30 -0.42
N LEU A 44 12.30 21.58 -0.92
CA LEU A 44 13.62 21.51 -0.31
C LEU A 44 14.22 22.93 -0.31
N LYS A 45 14.16 23.63 0.83
CA LYS A 45 14.85 24.90 1.02
C LYS A 45 16.34 24.62 1.19
N VAL A 46 17.08 24.57 0.09
CA VAL A 46 18.55 24.57 0.15
C VAL A 46 18.98 26.01 0.45
N GLN A 47 19.39 26.27 1.69
CA GLN A 47 20.10 27.50 2.04
C GLN A 47 21.56 27.38 1.59
N THR A 48 21.87 27.82 0.38
CA THR A 48 23.22 28.26 0.04
C THR A 48 23.15 29.57 -0.71
N LYS A 49 23.81 30.58 -0.13
CA LYS A 49 24.15 31.81 -0.83
C LYS A 49 25.04 31.44 -2.01
N SER A 50 24.62 31.89 -3.19
CA SER A 50 25.34 31.77 -4.46
C SER A 50 25.28 30.37 -5.10
N GLU A 51 24.90 30.38 -6.38
CA GLU A 51 24.69 29.24 -7.29
C GLU A 51 23.30 28.57 -7.21
N SER A 52 22.52 28.86 -8.24
CA SER A 52 21.26 28.21 -8.62
C SER A 52 21.52 26.74 -8.97
N TYR A 53 21.62 25.87 -7.96
CA TYR A 53 21.52 24.44 -8.17
C TYR A 53 20.03 24.08 -8.35
N GLN A 54 19.68 23.72 -9.57
CA GLN A 54 18.39 23.09 -9.90
C GLN A 54 18.23 21.87 -8.98
N THR A 55 17.21 21.88 -8.12
CA THR A 55 16.98 20.79 -7.17
C THR A 55 16.58 19.52 -7.95
N ASP A 56 17.54 18.62 -8.17
CA ASP A 56 17.37 17.32 -8.81
C ASP A 56 16.70 16.35 -7.82
N TYR A 57 15.36 16.39 -7.74
CA TYR A 57 14.56 15.45 -6.95
C TYR A 57 13.54 14.75 -7.84
N VAL A 58 13.23 13.50 -7.48
CA VAL A 58 12.21 12.69 -8.15
C VAL A 58 11.03 12.51 -7.22
N LYS A 59 9.81 12.68 -7.73
CA LYS A 59 8.57 12.52 -6.99
C LYS A 59 8.05 11.10 -7.14
N VAL A 60 7.95 10.39 -6.03
CA VAL A 60 7.38 9.04 -5.98
C VAL A 60 6.03 9.12 -5.28
N ALA A 61 4.96 8.72 -5.96
CA ALA A 61 3.67 8.48 -5.34
C ALA A 61 3.67 7.05 -4.79
N VAL A 62 3.42 6.89 -3.49
CA VAL A 62 3.33 5.60 -2.82
C VAL A 62 1.85 5.35 -2.48
N ILE A 63 1.31 4.23 -2.94
CA ILE A 63 -0.09 3.85 -2.77
C ILE A 63 -0.10 2.46 -2.12
N ALA A 64 -0.64 2.34 -0.92
CA ALA A 64 -0.77 1.07 -0.22
C ALA A 64 -2.24 0.72 -0.04
N ASP A 65 -2.51 -0.59 0.05
CA ASP A 65 -3.79 -1.15 0.43
C ASP A 65 -5.01 -0.60 -0.35
N PRO A 66 -4.99 -0.54 -1.71
CA PRO A 66 -6.22 -0.24 -2.45
C PRO A 66 -7.38 -1.18 -2.10
N GLN A 67 -7.07 -2.45 -1.83
CA GLN A 67 -7.99 -3.52 -1.47
C GLN A 67 -9.32 -3.46 -2.22
N LEU A 68 -9.25 -3.66 -3.54
CA LEU A 68 -10.44 -3.72 -4.38
C LEU A 68 -11.41 -4.76 -3.83
N MET A 69 -12.60 -4.27 -3.48
CA MET A 69 -13.63 -5.15 -2.95
C MET A 69 -14.08 -6.16 -4.01
N ASP A 70 -14.29 -7.38 -3.56
CA ASP A 70 -14.78 -8.50 -4.36
C ASP A 70 -15.72 -9.37 -3.51
N LYS A 71 -16.01 -10.60 -3.96
CA LYS A 71 -16.93 -11.50 -3.26
C LYS A 71 -16.42 -11.96 -1.88
N THR A 72 -15.12 -11.88 -1.62
CA THR A 72 -14.54 -12.27 -0.33
C THR A 72 -14.62 -11.15 0.69
N SER A 73 -14.90 -9.92 0.27
CA SER A 73 -14.85 -8.73 1.12
C SER A 73 -16.02 -8.61 2.09
N LEU A 74 -17.21 -9.02 1.65
CA LEU A 74 -18.44 -8.90 2.43
C LEU A 74 -19.23 -10.21 2.36
N PRO A 75 -20.00 -10.54 3.41
CA PRO A 75 -20.90 -11.69 3.40
C PRO A 75 -22.16 -11.42 2.57
N LEU A 76 -21.97 -11.03 1.30
CA LEU A 76 -23.01 -10.76 0.32
C LEU A 76 -22.96 -11.84 -0.76
N PRO A 77 -24.10 -12.25 -1.32
CA PRO A 77 -24.10 -13.20 -2.43
C PRO A 77 -23.32 -12.65 -3.63
N ASP A 78 -22.54 -13.52 -4.27
CA ASP A 78 -21.85 -13.24 -5.52
C ASP A 78 -22.81 -12.64 -6.54
N LYS A 79 -22.38 -11.55 -7.20
CA LYS A 79 -23.13 -10.82 -8.23
C LYS A 79 -24.48 -10.25 -7.75
N SER A 80 -24.68 -10.11 -6.44
CA SER A 80 -25.82 -9.38 -5.91
C SER A 80 -25.72 -7.89 -6.24
N LEU A 81 -26.86 -7.24 -6.48
CA LEU A 81 -26.92 -5.79 -6.73
C LEU A 81 -26.23 -4.99 -5.61
N ALA A 82 -26.37 -5.44 -4.36
CA ALA A 82 -25.72 -4.79 -3.22
C ALA A 82 -24.18 -4.83 -3.34
N LEU A 83 -23.61 -5.99 -3.65
CA LEU A 83 -22.16 -6.13 -3.82
C LEU A 83 -21.65 -5.30 -5.01
N GLU A 84 -22.37 -5.33 -6.13
CA GLU A 84 -22.00 -4.56 -7.32
C GLU A 84 -22.08 -3.04 -7.08
N LEU A 85 -23.06 -2.56 -6.31
CA LEU A 85 -23.12 -1.17 -5.89
C LEU A 85 -21.95 -0.79 -4.98
N VAL A 86 -21.62 -1.65 -4.01
CA VAL A 86 -20.46 -1.42 -3.12
C VAL A 86 -19.18 -1.31 -3.94
N LYS A 87 -18.90 -2.30 -4.81
CA LYS A 87 -17.76 -2.28 -5.75
C LYS A 87 -17.73 -0.99 -6.56
N PHE A 88 -18.86 -0.59 -7.15
CA PHE A 88 -18.94 0.61 -7.98
C PHE A 88 -18.56 1.88 -7.20
N TYR A 89 -19.12 2.09 -6.01
CA TYR A 89 -18.84 3.29 -5.23
C TYR A 89 -17.42 3.31 -4.65
N THR A 90 -16.88 2.16 -4.25
CA THR A 90 -15.49 2.07 -3.76
C THR A 90 -14.49 2.31 -4.89
N ASP A 91 -14.74 1.75 -6.08
CA ASP A 91 -13.92 1.98 -7.28
C ASP A 91 -13.94 3.45 -7.69
N LEU A 92 -15.12 4.08 -7.65
CA LEU A 92 -15.29 5.49 -7.96
C LEU A 92 -14.53 6.38 -6.95
N ASN A 93 -14.62 6.07 -5.66
CA ASN A 93 -13.88 6.76 -4.60
C ASN A 93 -12.36 6.65 -4.80
N MET A 94 -11.84 5.44 -5.05
CA MET A 94 -10.41 5.22 -5.30
C MET A 94 -9.93 5.96 -6.55
N ARG A 95 -10.69 5.88 -7.65
CA ARG A 95 -10.37 6.57 -8.89
C ARG A 95 -10.30 8.07 -8.68
N ARG A 96 -11.29 8.66 -8.00
CA ARG A 96 -11.28 10.10 -7.71
C ARG A 96 -10.11 10.49 -6.82
N SER A 97 -9.85 9.73 -5.76
CA SER A 97 -8.70 9.94 -4.87
C SER A 97 -7.39 9.98 -5.66
N PHE A 98 -7.19 9.03 -6.57
CA PHE A 98 -5.98 8.98 -7.37
C PHE A 98 -5.87 10.15 -8.37
N PHE A 99 -6.91 10.39 -9.17
CA PHE A 99 -6.87 11.43 -10.22
C PHE A 99 -6.94 12.85 -9.70
N SER A 100 -7.63 13.07 -8.58
CA SER A 100 -7.88 14.41 -8.06
C SER A 100 -6.95 14.78 -6.91
N SER A 101 -6.43 13.81 -6.14
CA SER A 101 -5.58 14.11 -4.98
C SER A 101 -4.13 13.71 -5.16
N ILE A 102 -3.80 12.70 -5.99
CA ILE A 102 -2.42 12.24 -6.18
C ILE A 102 -1.82 12.82 -7.46
N LEU A 103 -2.47 12.62 -8.61
CA LEU A 103 -1.93 13.00 -9.91
C LEU A 103 -1.66 14.50 -10.11
N PRO A 104 -2.39 15.45 -9.48
CA PRO A 104 -2.04 16.88 -9.59
C PRO A 104 -0.65 17.23 -9.03
N PHE A 105 -0.07 16.40 -8.15
CA PHE A 105 1.31 16.58 -7.67
C PHE A 105 2.38 16.22 -8.72
N LYS A 106 1.95 15.66 -9.87
CA LYS A 106 2.80 15.23 -10.98
C LYS A 106 3.92 14.30 -10.51
N PRO A 107 3.60 13.13 -9.94
CA PRO A 107 4.61 12.14 -9.61
C PRO A 107 5.34 11.68 -10.88
N ASP A 108 6.63 11.41 -10.76
CA ASP A 108 7.45 10.86 -11.85
C ASP A 108 7.34 9.33 -11.88
N VAL A 109 7.12 8.72 -10.70
CA VAL A 109 7.00 7.28 -10.50
C VAL A 109 5.81 6.98 -9.58
N ILE A 110 5.10 5.88 -9.85
CA ILE A 110 4.06 5.35 -8.97
C ILE A 110 4.54 4.02 -8.38
N LEU A 111 4.37 3.83 -7.09
CA LEU A 111 4.70 2.61 -6.36
C LEU A 111 3.46 2.11 -5.63
N PHE A 112 2.99 0.91 -5.98
CA PHE A 112 1.97 0.18 -5.25
C PHE A 112 2.63 -0.73 -4.21
N LEU A 113 2.19 -0.60 -2.96
CA LEU A 113 2.82 -1.18 -1.78
C LEU A 113 2.00 -2.34 -1.18
N GLY A 114 1.49 -3.21 -2.05
CA GLY A 114 0.71 -4.40 -1.72
C GLY A 114 -0.77 -4.16 -1.43
N ASP A 115 -1.49 -5.28 -1.34
CA ASP A 115 -2.92 -5.43 -1.08
C ASP A 115 -3.77 -4.67 -2.09
N TYR A 116 -3.55 -4.97 -3.37
CA TYR A 116 -4.33 -4.38 -4.47
C TYR A 116 -5.73 -4.96 -4.50
N PHE A 117 -5.83 -6.26 -4.27
CA PHE A 117 -7.06 -7.02 -4.17
C PHE A 117 -7.35 -7.35 -2.72
N ASP A 118 -8.60 -7.66 -2.39
CA ASP A 118 -8.95 -8.17 -1.06
C ASP A 118 -8.96 -9.71 -1.04
N GLY A 119 -9.48 -10.35 -2.09
CA GLY A 119 -9.62 -11.80 -2.19
C GLY A 119 -8.61 -12.51 -3.07
N GLY A 120 -7.53 -11.85 -3.52
CA GLY A 120 -6.69 -12.27 -4.66
C GLY A 120 -6.45 -13.79 -4.78
N PRO A 121 -5.87 -14.45 -3.77
CA PRO A 121 -5.59 -15.89 -3.78
C PRO A 121 -6.81 -16.83 -3.77
N TYR A 122 -7.96 -16.32 -3.36
CA TYR A 122 -9.21 -17.07 -3.21
C TYR A 122 -10.13 -16.92 -4.43
N LEU A 123 -9.83 -15.98 -5.33
CA LEU A 123 -10.56 -15.76 -6.57
C LEU A 123 -10.21 -16.80 -7.65
N LEU A 124 -11.23 -17.20 -8.41
CA LEU A 124 -11.05 -17.92 -9.67
C LEU A 124 -10.33 -17.02 -10.69
N ASP A 125 -9.73 -17.61 -11.72
CA ASP A 125 -8.93 -16.85 -12.69
C ASP A 125 -9.78 -15.79 -13.41
N GLU A 126 -11.04 -16.07 -13.73
CA GLU A 126 -11.94 -15.10 -14.36
C GLU A 126 -12.28 -13.93 -13.43
N GLU A 127 -12.51 -14.21 -12.14
CA GLU A 127 -12.85 -13.21 -11.12
C GLU A 127 -11.64 -12.34 -10.76
N TRP A 128 -10.46 -12.96 -10.76
CA TRP A 128 -9.20 -12.28 -10.58
C TRP A 128 -8.90 -11.36 -11.77
N GLN A 129 -9.17 -11.82 -13.00
CA GLN A 129 -9.05 -10.98 -14.20
C GLN A 129 -10.04 -9.82 -14.22
N GLU A 130 -11.28 -10.03 -13.75
CA GLU A 130 -12.25 -8.93 -13.55
C GLU A 130 -11.69 -7.88 -12.57
N SER A 131 -11.15 -8.33 -11.45
CA SER A 131 -10.54 -7.46 -10.43
C SER A 131 -9.31 -6.73 -10.98
N LEU A 132 -8.46 -7.40 -11.77
CA LEU A 132 -7.32 -6.77 -12.44
C LEU A 132 -7.76 -5.70 -13.45
N ASN A 133 -8.81 -5.96 -14.22
CA ASN A 133 -9.35 -4.99 -15.17
C ASN A 133 -9.91 -3.76 -14.45
N ARG A 134 -10.60 -3.96 -13.31
CA ARG A 134 -11.05 -2.87 -12.44
C ARG A 134 -9.86 -2.10 -11.88
N PHE A 135 -8.82 -2.77 -11.38
CA PHE A 135 -7.61 -2.12 -10.87
C PHE A 135 -6.95 -1.23 -11.94
N LYS A 136 -6.73 -1.78 -13.14
CA LYS A 136 -6.19 -1.02 -14.27
C LYS A 136 -7.09 0.17 -14.64
N HIS A 137 -8.41 -0.03 -14.66
CA HIS A 137 -9.35 1.04 -14.94
C HIS A 137 -9.26 2.15 -13.89
N ILE A 138 -9.40 1.84 -12.60
CA ILE A 138 -9.38 2.78 -11.46
C ILE A 138 -8.15 3.68 -11.51
N PHE A 139 -6.97 3.09 -11.70
CA PHE A 139 -5.69 3.81 -11.69
C PHE A 139 -5.22 4.27 -13.08
N GLY A 140 -6.04 4.11 -14.12
CA GLY A 140 -5.71 4.59 -15.47
C GLY A 140 -4.48 3.91 -16.10
N LEU A 141 -4.25 2.65 -15.75
CA LEU A 141 -3.12 1.87 -16.23
C LEU A 141 -3.44 1.29 -17.62
N ASN A 142 -2.45 1.29 -18.50
CA ASN A 142 -2.56 0.63 -19.80
C ASN A 142 -2.47 -0.90 -19.67
N ALA A 143 -2.55 -1.61 -20.80
CA ALA A 143 -2.48 -3.08 -20.81
C ALA A 143 -1.21 -3.63 -20.15
N GLN A 144 -0.09 -2.91 -20.29
CA GLN A 144 1.23 -3.22 -19.71
C GLN A 144 1.39 -2.77 -18.26
N GLY A 145 0.35 -2.23 -17.62
CA GLY A 145 0.41 -1.77 -16.23
C GLY A 145 1.16 -0.45 -16.02
N LYS A 146 1.39 0.33 -17.08
CA LYS A 146 1.99 1.68 -16.99
C LYS A 146 0.92 2.76 -16.95
N TYR A 147 1.19 3.85 -16.24
CA TYR A 147 0.38 5.07 -16.29
C TYR A 147 0.99 6.04 -17.29
N THR A 148 0.32 6.28 -18.43
CA THR A 148 0.87 7.08 -19.55
C THR A 148 2.28 6.65 -19.95
N ASP A 149 3.27 7.45 -19.61
CA ASP A 149 4.70 7.36 -19.86
C ASP A 149 5.51 7.05 -18.58
N LYS A 150 4.85 6.84 -17.45
CA LYS A 150 5.46 6.68 -16.11
C LYS A 150 5.68 5.23 -15.78
N GLU A 151 6.79 4.97 -15.10
CA GLU A 151 7.07 3.66 -14.52
C GLU A 151 6.20 3.43 -13.28
N VAL A 152 5.71 2.21 -13.16
CA VAL A 152 4.88 1.75 -12.06
C VAL A 152 5.53 0.51 -11.46
N TYR A 153 5.76 0.54 -10.15
CA TYR A 153 6.37 -0.55 -9.40
C TYR A 153 5.35 -1.18 -8.45
N TYR A 154 5.53 -2.47 -8.17
CA TYR A 154 4.57 -3.31 -7.46
C TYR A 154 5.29 -4.18 -6.44
N ILE A 155 4.81 -4.25 -5.21
CA ILE A 155 5.19 -5.30 -4.25
C ILE A 155 3.94 -6.02 -3.74
N PRO A 156 3.96 -7.35 -3.56
CA PRO A 156 2.76 -8.06 -3.16
C PRO A 156 2.39 -7.78 -1.70
N GLY A 157 1.09 -7.72 -1.43
CA GLY A 157 0.53 -7.83 -0.09
C GLY A 157 0.00 -9.24 0.21
N ASN A 158 -0.44 -9.46 1.46
CA ASN A 158 -0.99 -10.77 1.83
C ASN A 158 -2.37 -11.05 1.21
N HIS A 159 -3.14 -10.02 0.86
CA HIS A 159 -4.38 -10.18 0.11
C HIS A 159 -4.15 -10.39 -1.40
N ASP A 160 -2.92 -10.19 -1.90
CA ASP A 160 -2.57 -10.48 -3.30
C ASP A 160 -2.08 -11.92 -3.49
N ILE A 161 -1.20 -12.40 -2.60
CA ILE A 161 -0.53 -13.71 -2.75
C ILE A 161 -0.72 -14.68 -1.58
N GLY A 162 -1.20 -14.21 -0.44
CA GLY A 162 -1.34 -15.01 0.77
C GLY A 162 -0.02 -15.20 1.52
N TYR A 163 0.05 -16.31 2.26
CA TYR A 163 1.21 -16.74 3.04
C TYR A 163 1.63 -18.16 2.65
N GLU A 164 2.61 -18.68 3.38
CA GLU A 164 3.25 -19.97 3.18
C GLU A 164 2.30 -21.14 2.89
N THR A 165 1.24 -21.33 3.68
CA THR A 165 0.27 -22.42 3.47
C THR A 165 -0.38 -22.34 2.09
N LEU A 166 -0.73 -21.12 1.68
CA LEU A 166 -1.43 -20.87 0.43
C LEU A 166 -0.48 -20.95 -0.76
N HIS A 167 0.75 -20.49 -0.62
CA HIS A 167 1.78 -20.63 -1.65
C HIS A 167 2.05 -22.09 -2.00
N TYR A 168 1.98 -23.00 -1.02
CA TYR A 168 2.12 -24.44 -1.26
C TYR A 168 0.86 -25.05 -1.91
N ALA A 169 -0.32 -24.69 -1.42
CA ALA A 169 -1.58 -25.23 -1.90
C ALA A 169 -1.99 -24.70 -3.29
N LYS A 170 -1.58 -23.48 -3.62
CA LYS A 170 -1.99 -22.72 -4.80
C LYS A 170 -0.80 -22.01 -5.50
N PRO A 171 0.16 -22.76 -6.07
CA PRO A 171 1.31 -22.17 -6.76
C PRO A 171 0.91 -21.27 -7.94
N GLU A 172 -0.27 -21.46 -8.53
CA GLU A 172 -0.83 -20.63 -9.59
C GLU A 172 -1.09 -19.18 -9.16
N VAL A 173 -1.29 -18.91 -7.86
CA VAL A 173 -1.43 -17.54 -7.33
C VAL A 173 -0.11 -16.78 -7.45
N ILE A 174 1.01 -17.41 -7.11
CA ILE A 174 2.33 -16.82 -7.30
C ILE A 174 2.62 -16.61 -8.79
N ARG A 175 2.35 -17.64 -9.61
CA ARG A 175 2.59 -17.57 -11.05
C ARG A 175 1.81 -16.42 -11.71
N ARG A 176 0.50 -16.31 -11.45
CA ARG A 176 -0.32 -15.25 -12.05
C ARG A 176 0.12 -13.85 -11.59
N TYR A 177 0.53 -13.72 -10.32
CA TYR A 177 1.05 -12.46 -9.79
C TYR A 177 2.33 -12.08 -10.54
N GLU A 178 3.31 -12.98 -10.61
CA GLU A 178 4.61 -12.69 -11.24
C GLU A 178 4.49 -12.45 -12.76
N GLU A 179 3.58 -13.16 -13.44
CA GLU A 179 3.27 -12.93 -14.85
C GLU A 179 2.65 -11.53 -15.11
N THR A 180 1.98 -10.95 -14.11
CA THR A 180 1.23 -9.68 -14.26
C THR A 180 1.98 -8.47 -13.71
N PHE A 181 2.55 -8.59 -12.51
CA PHE A 181 3.16 -7.50 -11.76
C PHE A 181 4.70 -7.61 -11.68
N GLY A 182 5.26 -8.72 -12.16
CA GLY A 182 6.69 -9.00 -12.12
C GLY A 182 7.11 -9.77 -10.86
N ILE A 183 8.41 -10.10 -10.82
CA ILE A 183 9.03 -10.84 -9.70
C ILE A 183 8.85 -10.11 -8.37
N ARG A 184 8.74 -10.84 -7.26
CA ARG A 184 8.39 -10.27 -5.95
C ARG A 184 9.56 -9.68 -5.17
N ASN A 185 10.77 -10.21 -5.40
CA ASN A 185 12.01 -9.73 -4.80
C ASN A 185 12.89 -9.09 -5.87
N TYR A 186 13.08 -7.77 -5.80
CA TYR A 186 13.84 -7.06 -6.82
C TYR A 186 14.37 -5.71 -6.35
N ARG A 187 15.29 -5.17 -7.14
CA ARG A 187 15.90 -3.85 -6.92
C ARG A 187 15.65 -2.99 -8.15
N PHE A 188 15.34 -1.72 -7.93
CA PHE A 188 15.27 -0.71 -8.97
C PHE A 188 15.82 0.62 -8.46
N ALA A 189 16.16 1.53 -9.37
CA ALA A 189 16.69 2.84 -9.02
C ALA A 189 15.74 3.94 -9.49
N VAL A 190 15.46 4.90 -8.61
CA VAL A 190 14.72 6.12 -8.94
C VAL A 190 15.61 7.30 -8.61
N GLY A 191 16.04 8.04 -9.64
CA GLY A 191 17.08 9.05 -9.51
C GLY A 191 18.38 8.46 -8.97
N LYS A 192 18.82 8.93 -7.79
CA LYS A 192 20.05 8.49 -7.11
C LYS A 192 19.76 7.60 -5.89
N VAL A 193 18.56 7.05 -5.79
CA VAL A 193 18.12 6.19 -4.67
C VAL A 193 17.80 4.80 -5.19
N ASP A 194 18.28 3.77 -4.48
CA ASP A 194 17.94 2.39 -4.77
C ASP A 194 16.74 1.98 -3.91
N PHE A 195 15.75 1.35 -4.53
CA PHE A 195 14.59 0.76 -3.86
C PHE A 195 14.75 -0.75 -3.86
N ILE A 196 14.63 -1.36 -2.68
CA ILE A 196 14.80 -2.79 -2.45
C ILE A 196 13.43 -3.36 -2.05
N ALA A 197 12.77 -4.04 -2.98
CA ALA A 197 11.50 -4.71 -2.77
C ALA A 197 11.74 -6.13 -2.25
N VAL A 198 11.10 -6.44 -1.11
CA VAL A 198 11.19 -7.75 -0.46
C VAL A 198 9.79 -8.32 -0.30
N ASP A 199 9.60 -9.58 -0.72
CA ASP A 199 8.40 -10.36 -0.46
C ASP A 199 8.30 -10.63 1.05
N ALA A 200 7.46 -9.85 1.72
CA ALA A 200 7.34 -9.90 3.17
C ALA A 200 6.61 -11.15 3.65
N GLN A 201 5.72 -11.70 2.83
CA GLN A 201 4.86 -12.84 3.12
C GLN A 201 5.65 -14.14 3.26
N THR A 202 6.86 -14.18 2.72
CA THR A 202 7.75 -15.35 2.75
C THR A 202 8.88 -15.25 3.79
N LEU A 203 9.16 -14.07 4.33
CA LEU A 203 10.34 -13.81 5.19
C LEU A 203 10.43 -14.73 6.41
N ASP A 204 9.31 -14.90 7.12
CA ASP A 204 9.21 -15.65 8.38
C ASP A 204 8.69 -17.09 8.18
N GLY A 205 8.55 -17.53 6.92
CA GLY A 205 8.18 -18.91 6.58
C GLY A 205 9.31 -19.92 6.85
N HIS A 206 9.04 -21.20 6.62
CA HIS A 206 10.05 -22.24 6.78
C HIS A 206 11.15 -22.14 5.73
N ARG A 207 12.41 -22.13 6.17
CA ARG A 207 13.56 -21.94 5.28
C ARG A 207 13.73 -23.05 4.24
N GLN A 208 13.25 -24.27 4.48
CA GLN A 208 13.36 -25.34 3.48
C GLN A 208 12.42 -25.14 2.29
N LYS A 209 11.45 -24.22 2.38
CA LYS A 209 10.55 -23.93 1.26
C LYS A 209 11.21 -23.00 0.26
N ASN A 210 10.97 -23.30 -1.01
CA ASN A 210 11.61 -22.65 -2.15
C ASN A 210 11.47 -21.12 -2.11
N LEU A 211 10.26 -20.59 -1.86
CA LEU A 211 9.99 -19.15 -1.89
C LEU A 211 10.72 -18.39 -0.77
N THR A 212 10.67 -18.92 0.45
CA THR A 212 11.42 -18.38 1.59
C THR A 212 12.93 -18.35 1.30
N SER A 213 13.46 -19.44 0.73
CA SER A 213 14.86 -19.51 0.33
C SER A 213 15.23 -18.47 -0.72
N GLN A 214 14.40 -18.28 -1.76
CA GLN A 214 14.60 -17.28 -2.80
C GLN A 214 14.65 -15.85 -2.24
N THR A 215 13.71 -15.49 -1.35
CA THR A 215 13.70 -14.18 -0.68
C THR A 215 14.99 -13.96 0.11
N TRP A 216 15.43 -14.96 0.88
CA TRP A 216 16.65 -14.85 1.67
C TRP A 216 17.94 -14.86 0.83
N GLU A 217 17.94 -15.55 -0.31
CA GLU A 217 19.05 -15.49 -1.28
C GLU A 217 19.17 -14.09 -1.89
N PHE A 218 18.05 -13.49 -2.29
CA PHE A 218 18.02 -12.11 -2.77
C PHE A 218 18.57 -11.13 -1.71
N VAL A 219 18.08 -11.21 -0.47
CA VAL A 219 18.55 -10.33 0.63
C VAL A 219 20.05 -10.49 0.88
N LYS A 220 20.58 -11.71 0.80
CA LYS A 220 22.03 -11.97 0.93
C LYS A 220 22.81 -11.37 -0.23
N ASN A 221 22.32 -11.46 -1.46
CA ASN A 221 23.00 -10.88 -2.62
C ASN A 221 23.09 -9.34 -2.50
N ILE A 222 22.03 -8.68 -2.02
CA ILE A 222 22.03 -7.23 -1.73
C ILE A 222 23.06 -6.82 -0.66
N SER A 223 23.44 -7.75 0.22
CA SER A 223 24.42 -7.51 1.30
C SER A 223 25.87 -7.42 0.80
N VAL A 224 26.17 -8.14 -0.29
CA VAL A 224 27.51 -8.20 -0.88
C VAL A 224 27.76 -6.99 -1.78
N ASP A 225 26.69 -6.39 -2.31
CA ASP A 225 26.76 -5.19 -3.12
C ASP A 225 27.35 -4.00 -2.33
N ASN A 226 28.35 -3.34 -2.93
CA ASN A 226 28.82 -2.05 -2.45
C ASN A 226 27.66 -1.05 -2.42
N VAL A 227 27.39 -0.47 -1.24
CA VAL A 227 26.32 0.51 -1.06
C VAL A 227 26.78 1.86 -1.59
N VAL A 228 26.59 2.06 -2.91
CA VAL A 228 26.96 3.32 -3.59
C VAL A 228 25.87 4.39 -3.44
N ARG A 229 24.60 3.97 -3.34
CA ARG A 229 23.42 4.85 -3.25
C ARG A 229 22.65 4.60 -1.95
N PRO A 230 21.98 5.61 -1.37
CA PRO A 230 21.04 5.38 -0.28
C PRO A 230 19.93 4.43 -0.73
N ARG A 231 19.51 3.55 0.20
CA ARG A 231 18.51 2.51 -0.06
C ARG A 231 17.21 2.81 0.67
N VAL A 232 16.08 2.55 0.02
CA VAL A 232 14.75 2.47 0.61
C VAL A 232 14.31 1.01 0.62
N LEU A 233 13.96 0.49 1.79
CA LEU A 233 13.38 -0.84 1.90
C LEU A 233 11.87 -0.75 1.70
N LEU A 234 11.34 -1.56 0.79
CA LEU A 234 9.91 -1.73 0.55
C LEU A 234 9.48 -3.10 1.07
N THR A 235 8.51 -3.11 1.96
CA THR A 235 7.93 -4.32 2.55
C THR A 235 6.45 -4.06 2.77
N HIS A 236 5.56 -4.96 2.37
CA HIS A 236 4.14 -4.74 2.65
C HIS A 236 3.86 -4.91 4.15
N ILE A 237 4.30 -6.02 4.75
CA ILE A 237 4.19 -6.28 6.19
C ILE A 237 5.24 -5.42 6.92
N PRO A 238 4.85 -4.62 7.92
CA PRO A 238 5.77 -3.75 8.65
C PRO A 238 6.80 -4.52 9.47
N LEU A 239 7.92 -3.87 9.78
CA LEU A 239 8.96 -4.46 10.63
C LEU A 239 8.50 -4.55 12.10
N TYR A 240 9.13 -5.47 12.82
CA TYR A 240 8.87 -5.71 14.23
C TYR A 240 8.93 -4.41 15.07
N ARG A 241 7.96 -4.27 15.96
CA ARG A 241 7.98 -3.33 17.08
C ARG A 241 7.38 -3.96 18.33
N PRO A 242 7.78 -3.53 19.54
CA PRO A 242 7.13 -3.97 20.78
C PRO A 242 5.64 -3.60 20.84
N ASP A 243 4.86 -4.36 21.58
CA ASP A 243 3.45 -4.05 21.85
C ASP A 243 3.32 -2.70 22.58
N GLY A 244 2.24 -1.97 22.28
CA GLY A 244 2.01 -0.64 22.83
C GLY A 244 2.92 0.46 22.25
N THR A 245 3.70 0.18 21.21
CA THR A 245 4.52 1.20 20.55
C THR A 245 3.65 2.30 19.94
N TYR A 246 3.78 3.52 20.46
CA TYR A 246 3.18 4.71 19.86
C TYR A 246 3.79 5.00 18.49
N CYS A 247 2.95 5.33 17.51
CA CYS A 247 3.37 5.43 16.12
C CYS A 247 3.06 6.76 15.45
N GLY A 248 3.09 7.84 16.23
CA GLY A 248 2.89 9.19 15.73
C GLY A 248 1.45 9.70 15.90
N PRO A 249 1.26 11.01 15.71
CA PRO A 249 -0.01 11.69 16.02
C PRO A 249 -1.10 11.43 14.99
N ASP A 250 -0.75 11.01 13.77
CA ASP A 250 -1.68 10.87 12.66
C ASP A 250 -2.38 9.49 12.62
N ARG A 251 -2.06 8.60 13.58
CA ARG A 251 -2.74 7.31 13.74
C ARG A 251 -4.18 7.53 14.17
N SER A 252 -5.13 7.00 13.40
CA SER A 252 -6.57 7.11 13.72
C SER A 252 -7.11 5.90 14.47
N SER A 253 -6.48 4.74 14.36
CA SER A 253 -6.90 3.48 14.99
C SER A 253 -6.17 3.21 16.33
N PRO A 254 -6.68 2.28 17.17
CA PRO A 254 -5.93 1.78 18.32
C PRO A 254 -4.60 1.14 17.91
N ILE A 255 -3.63 1.08 18.82
CA ILE A 255 -2.33 0.45 18.56
C ILE A 255 -2.54 -1.02 18.18
N ILE A 256 -2.05 -1.40 17.01
CA ILE A 256 -2.03 -2.80 16.54
C ILE A 256 -0.80 -3.48 17.15
N ASN A 257 -1.04 -4.44 18.04
CA ASN A 257 0.00 -5.24 18.67
C ASN A 257 0.42 -6.41 17.77
N GLN A 258 1.49 -7.09 18.16
CA GLN A 258 1.97 -8.29 17.50
C GLN A 258 0.88 -9.38 17.46
N ARG A 259 0.62 -9.92 16.27
CA ARG A 259 -0.30 -11.06 16.07
C ARG A 259 0.24 -11.95 14.99
N ILE A 260 0.17 -13.26 15.23
CA ILE A 260 0.53 -14.30 14.27
C ILE A 260 -0.57 -15.35 14.33
N GLN A 261 -1.02 -15.79 13.16
CA GLN A 261 -1.87 -16.97 13.02
C GLN A 261 -1.10 -18.04 12.26
N ARG A 262 -1.35 -19.29 12.65
CA ARG A 262 -0.69 -20.46 12.06
C ARG A 262 -1.72 -21.51 11.69
N ALA A 263 -1.40 -22.28 10.66
CA ALA A 263 -2.19 -23.42 10.24
C ALA A 263 -2.21 -24.47 11.37
N ALA A 264 -3.40 -24.73 11.93
CA ALA A 264 -3.59 -25.73 12.97
C ALA A 264 -3.86 -27.13 12.40
N TYR A 265 -4.36 -27.21 11.16
CA TYR A 265 -5.00 -28.41 10.63
C TYR A 265 -4.03 -29.41 9.96
N ASP A 266 -2.89 -28.94 9.46
CA ASP A 266 -1.94 -29.73 8.66
C ASP A 266 -0.64 -30.09 9.42
N LYS A 267 -0.53 -29.70 10.70
CA LYS A 267 0.68 -29.84 11.54
C LYS A 267 1.95 -29.21 10.97
N THR A 268 1.85 -28.40 9.91
CA THR A 268 3.01 -27.72 9.32
C THR A 268 3.45 -26.54 10.19
N ASN A 269 2.52 -25.98 10.98
CA ASN A 269 2.72 -24.76 11.77
C ASN A 269 3.13 -23.56 10.89
N ASP A 270 2.77 -23.61 9.61
CA ASP A 270 2.96 -22.54 8.63
C ASP A 270 2.23 -21.28 9.06
N ILE A 271 2.79 -20.12 8.71
CA ILE A 271 2.16 -18.82 8.95
C ILE A 271 0.99 -18.65 7.97
N THR A 272 -0.16 -18.25 8.49
CA THR A 272 -1.34 -17.89 7.67
C THR A 272 -1.66 -16.41 7.73
N TYR A 273 -1.12 -15.69 8.73
CA TYR A 273 -1.25 -14.26 8.89
C TYR A 273 -0.25 -13.73 9.92
N GLN A 274 0.29 -12.52 9.72
CA GLN A 274 1.04 -11.79 10.74
C GLN A 274 0.89 -10.28 10.59
N ASN A 275 0.83 -9.55 11.72
CA ASN A 275 0.79 -8.09 11.71
C ASN A 275 2.16 -7.46 11.41
N TYR A 276 3.23 -8.12 11.85
CA TYR A 276 4.61 -7.65 11.68
C TYR A 276 5.53 -8.82 11.39
N VAL A 277 6.61 -8.51 10.70
CA VAL A 277 7.77 -9.41 10.53
C VAL A 277 8.43 -9.65 11.89
N PHE A 278 9.01 -10.83 12.12
CA PHE A 278 9.64 -11.16 13.42
C PHE A 278 10.81 -10.23 13.76
N GLU A 279 11.08 -10.06 15.06
CA GLU A 279 12.15 -9.20 15.56
C GLU A 279 13.52 -9.56 14.97
N LYS A 280 13.86 -10.86 14.98
CA LYS A 280 15.13 -11.36 14.45
C LYS A 280 15.26 -11.10 12.95
N THR A 281 14.18 -11.29 12.21
CA THR A 281 14.10 -11.07 10.77
C THR A 281 14.24 -9.58 10.44
N SER A 282 13.52 -8.73 11.17
CA SER A 282 13.59 -7.26 11.04
C SER A 282 15.00 -6.74 11.30
N LYS A 283 15.64 -7.17 12.40
CA LYS A 283 17.03 -6.83 12.71
C LYS A 283 18.00 -7.27 11.61
N TYR A 284 17.82 -8.48 11.08
CA TYR A 284 18.65 -8.98 10.00
C TYR A 284 18.49 -8.16 8.72
N LEU A 285 17.26 -7.81 8.33
CA LEU A 285 17.00 -6.95 7.16
C LEU A 285 17.65 -5.58 7.29
N LEU A 286 17.48 -4.94 8.45
CA LEU A 286 18.07 -3.63 8.76
C LEU A 286 19.61 -3.65 8.63
N ASP A 287 20.25 -4.66 9.25
CA ASP A 287 21.71 -4.78 9.25
C ASP A 287 22.28 -5.14 7.87
N THR A 288 21.53 -5.91 7.09
CA THR A 288 21.97 -6.45 5.80
C THR A 288 21.76 -5.45 4.66
N ILE A 289 20.55 -4.88 4.57
CA ILE A 289 20.17 -3.97 3.49
C ILE A 289 20.71 -2.56 3.75
N LYS A 290 20.84 -2.17 5.03
CA LYS A 290 21.24 -0.83 5.49
C LYS A 290 20.39 0.31 4.91
N PRO A 291 19.04 0.20 4.98
CA PRO A 291 18.15 1.23 4.44
C PRO A 291 18.27 2.55 5.20
N LYS A 292 17.95 3.65 4.52
CA LYS A 292 17.80 4.99 5.14
C LYS A 292 16.33 5.35 5.40
N LEU A 293 15.42 4.65 4.75
CA LEU A 293 13.97 4.76 4.90
C LEU A 293 13.35 3.39 4.65
N ILE A 294 12.27 3.08 5.35
CA ILE A 294 11.43 1.91 5.10
C ILE A 294 10.02 2.43 4.79
N LEU A 295 9.40 1.86 3.77
CA LEU A 295 8.00 2.08 3.43
C LEU A 295 7.23 0.77 3.58
N SER A 296 6.12 0.81 4.31
CA SER A 296 5.23 -0.33 4.53
C SER A 296 3.73 -0.01 4.46
N GLY A 297 2.88 -1.05 4.34
CA GLY A 297 1.41 -0.96 4.27
C GLY A 297 0.74 -1.82 5.36
N HIS A 298 -0.25 -2.63 5.00
CA HIS A 298 -0.87 -3.72 5.77
C HIS A 298 -1.99 -3.32 6.77
N ASP A 299 -1.75 -2.30 7.59
CA ASP A 299 -2.62 -1.97 8.73
C ASP A 299 -3.67 -0.87 8.43
N HIS A 300 -3.67 -0.34 7.21
CA HIS A 300 -4.54 0.76 6.72
C HIS A 300 -4.58 2.00 7.63
N ASP A 301 -3.45 2.31 8.27
CA ASP A 301 -3.38 3.45 9.18
C ASP A 301 -1.96 3.97 9.27
N GLN A 302 -1.87 5.30 9.36
CA GLN A 302 -0.62 6.01 9.36
C GLN A 302 0.17 5.70 10.62
N CYS A 303 1.43 5.37 10.41
CA CYS A 303 2.29 4.94 11.49
C CYS A 303 3.75 5.24 11.14
N THR A 304 4.40 6.04 11.98
CA THR A 304 5.84 6.29 11.87
C THR A 304 6.55 5.74 13.09
N VAL A 305 7.53 4.87 12.86
CA VAL A 305 8.39 4.29 13.90
C VAL A 305 9.85 4.48 13.51
N THR A 306 10.74 4.61 14.49
CA THR A 306 12.19 4.63 14.24
C THR A 306 12.82 3.37 14.80
N HIS A 307 13.42 2.59 13.91
CA HIS A 307 14.16 1.37 14.22
C HIS A 307 15.61 1.69 14.51
N GLN A 308 16.21 0.99 15.47
CA GLN A 308 17.64 1.05 15.72
C GLN A 308 18.33 -0.08 14.94
N SER A 309 19.26 0.27 14.05
CA SER A 309 20.10 -0.68 13.32
C SER A 309 21.57 -0.45 13.63
N LYS A 310 22.44 -1.40 13.27
CA LYS A 310 23.91 -1.20 13.38
C LYS A 310 24.42 -0.04 12.51
N SER A 311 23.68 0.36 11.47
CA SER A 311 24.03 1.47 10.59
C SER A 311 23.41 2.81 11.02
N GLY A 312 22.80 2.85 12.21
CA GLY A 312 22.11 4.01 12.76
C GLY A 312 20.58 3.86 12.77
N PRO A 313 19.86 4.91 13.22
CA PRO A 313 18.41 4.91 13.24
C PRO A 313 17.83 4.95 11.82
N VAL A 314 16.76 4.18 11.58
CA VAL A 314 16.04 4.12 10.31
C VAL A 314 14.57 4.38 10.57
N LYS A 315 13.99 5.36 9.87
CA LYS A 315 12.56 5.64 9.95
C LYS A 315 11.80 4.66 9.06
N GLU A 316 10.76 4.04 9.62
CA GLU A 316 9.71 3.36 8.87
C GLU A 316 8.47 4.25 8.83
N VAL A 317 7.99 4.52 7.62
CA VAL A 317 6.72 5.21 7.36
C VAL A 317 5.78 4.18 6.77
N ARG A 318 4.72 3.89 7.51
CA ARG A 318 3.63 3.05 7.08
C ARG A 318 2.47 3.91 6.63
N THR A 319 2.01 3.65 5.42
CA THR A 319 0.94 4.41 4.75
C THR A 319 -0.41 3.76 4.93
#